data_AF-A0A3R7IPT2-F1
#
_entry.id   AF-A0A3R7IPT2-F1
#
_cell.length_a   1.000
_cell.length_b   1.000
_cell.length_c   1.000
_cell.angle_alpha   90.00
_cell.angle_beta   90.00
_cell.angle_gamma   90.00
#
_symmetry.space_group_name_H-M   'P 1'
#
loop_
_entity.id
_entity.type
_entity.pdbx_description
1 polymer ?
#
loop_
_entity_poly.entity_id
_entity_poly.type
_entity_poly.pdbx_seq_one_letter_code
_entity_poly.pdbx_strand_id
1 'polypeptide(L)'
;MNPDIYEELKRLCRSRGVSVSQEIDELIKKRVAELEGREYDVTEADYEALKREFFRLVQECDRLRKVLEKHGSRRKLLKLTVKIMREMGVEKIGGVLKEVSAEILRRWQGSRDDAHLYISLLELEKRKAEVLRRLEKMRINPRANGMNSLTRQI
;
A
#
# COMPACT_ATOMS: atom_id res chain seq x y z
N MET A 1 -17.10 11.01 -24.77
CA MET A 1 -16.78 9.59 -25.02
C MET A 1 -18.05 8.94 -25.53
N ASN A 2 -18.00 8.16 -26.62
CA ASN A 2 -19.18 7.44 -27.09
C ASN A 2 -19.60 6.45 -25.97
N PRO A 3 -20.84 6.51 -25.44
CA PRO A 3 -21.30 5.65 -24.35
C PRO A 3 -21.09 4.16 -24.65
N ASP A 4 -21.25 3.76 -25.91
CA ASP A 4 -21.13 2.37 -26.35
C ASP A 4 -19.68 1.86 -26.24
N ILE A 5 -18.71 2.73 -26.54
CA ILE A 5 -17.28 2.40 -26.45
C ILE A 5 -16.84 2.27 -24.98
N TYR A 6 -17.39 3.11 -24.10
CA TYR A 6 -17.04 3.06 -22.69
C TYR A 6 -17.58 1.79 -22.01
N GLU A 7 -18.82 1.39 -22.31
CA GLU A 7 -19.38 0.15 -21.78
C GLU A 7 -18.66 -1.09 -22.34
N GLU A 8 -18.24 -1.05 -23.60
CA GLU A 8 -17.43 -2.13 -24.18
C GLU A 8 -16.05 -2.22 -23.52
N LEU A 9 -15.37 -1.09 -23.30
CA LEU A 9 -14.11 -1.04 -22.53
C LEU A 9 -14.31 -1.62 -21.12
N LYS A 10 -15.39 -1.24 -20.45
CA LYS A 10 -15.73 -1.72 -19.09
C LYS A 10 -16.01 -3.22 -19.04
N ARG A 11 -16.61 -3.79 -20.09
CA ARG A 11 -16.81 -5.24 -20.22
C ARG A 11 -15.46 -5.96 -20.38
N LEU A 12 -14.61 -5.46 -21.27
CA LEU A 12 -13.28 -6.01 -21.54
C LEU A 12 -12.37 -5.94 -20.30
N CYS A 13 -12.32 -4.80 -19.62
CA CYS A 13 -11.56 -4.63 -18.38
C CYS A 13 -12.01 -5.63 -17.29
N ARG A 14 -13.34 -5.81 -17.11
CA ARG A 14 -13.89 -6.79 -16.17
C ARG A 14 -13.44 -8.22 -16.49
N SER A 15 -13.43 -8.61 -17.76
CA SER A 15 -12.99 -9.96 -18.18
C SER A 15 -11.51 -10.24 -17.90
N ARG A 16 -10.68 -9.18 -17.83
CA ARG A 16 -9.24 -9.25 -17.54
C ARG A 16 -8.91 -9.01 -16.06
N GLY A 17 -9.91 -8.75 -15.22
CA GLY A 17 -9.72 -8.46 -13.79
C GLY A 17 -9.06 -7.10 -13.49
N VAL A 18 -9.07 -6.17 -14.45
CA VAL A 18 -8.50 -4.82 -14.30
C VAL A 18 -9.60 -3.77 -14.26
N SER A 19 -9.36 -2.65 -13.58
CA SER A 19 -10.32 -1.53 -13.60
C SER A 19 -10.17 -0.69 -14.87
N VAL A 20 -11.26 -0.07 -15.32
CA VAL A 20 -11.22 0.85 -16.49
C VAL A 20 -10.24 2.00 -16.27
N SER A 21 -10.18 2.54 -15.05
CA SER A 21 -9.23 3.61 -14.71
C SER A 21 -7.78 3.15 -14.89
N GLN A 22 -7.47 1.93 -14.45
CA GLN A 22 -6.13 1.36 -14.60
C GLN A 22 -5.77 1.14 -16.07
N GLU A 23 -6.70 0.64 -16.89
CA GLU A 23 -6.45 0.45 -18.33
C GLU A 23 -6.20 1.79 -19.04
N ILE A 24 -6.99 2.82 -18.72
CA ILE A 24 -6.83 4.16 -19.29
C ILE A 24 -5.49 4.77 -18.87
N ASP A 25 -5.11 4.66 -17.59
CA ASP A 25 -3.84 5.18 -17.09
C ASP A 25 -2.64 4.53 -17.80
N GLU A 26 -2.64 3.21 -17.99
CA GLU A 26 -1.58 2.51 -18.72
C GLU A 26 -1.52 2.93 -20.19
N LEU A 27 -2.66 3.09 -20.84
CA LEU A 27 -2.74 3.53 -22.23
C LEU A 27 -2.20 4.95 -22.41
N ILE A 28 -2.53 5.86 -21.47
CA ILE A 28 -2.00 7.23 -21.46
C ILE A 28 -0.48 7.22 -21.27
N LYS A 29 0.04 6.49 -20.29
CA LYS A 29 1.50 6.45 -20.04
C LYS A 29 2.27 5.89 -21.23
N LYS A 30 1.80 4.80 -21.82
CA LYS A 30 2.40 4.21 -23.02
C LYS A 30 2.41 5.23 -24.16
N ARG A 31 1.30 5.94 -24.37
CA ARG A 31 1.21 6.93 -25.43
C ARG A 31 2.10 8.16 -25.19
N VAL A 32 2.26 8.60 -23.95
CA VAL A 32 3.20 9.67 -23.59
C VAL A 32 4.63 9.25 -23.90
N ALA A 33 5.05 8.04 -23.52
CA ALA A 33 6.39 7.53 -23.82
C ALA A 33 6.65 7.47 -25.34
N GLU A 34 5.69 6.95 -26.11
CA GLU A 34 5.76 6.95 -27.58
C GLU A 34 5.92 8.36 -28.16
N LEU A 35 5.15 9.33 -27.67
CA LEU A 35 5.21 10.72 -28.13
C LEU A 35 6.52 11.43 -27.74
N GLU A 36 7.14 11.01 -26.64
CA GLU A 36 8.45 11.49 -26.19
C GLU A 36 9.62 10.76 -26.87
N GLY A 37 9.35 9.80 -27.77
CA GLY A 37 10.38 9.04 -28.48
C GLY A 37 11.16 8.08 -27.59
N ARG A 38 10.59 7.66 -26.46
CA ARG A 38 11.19 6.76 -25.48
C ARG A 38 10.38 5.47 -25.34
N GLU A 39 11.06 4.37 -25.05
CA GLU A 39 10.41 3.07 -24.84
C GLU A 39 9.64 3.07 -23.51
N TYR A 40 8.47 2.44 -23.49
CA TYR A 40 7.67 2.31 -22.27
C TYR A 40 8.32 1.31 -21.32
N ASP A 41 8.97 1.81 -20.27
CA ASP A 41 9.56 0.97 -19.23
C ASP A 41 8.49 0.56 -18.20
N VAL A 42 8.06 -0.70 -18.27
CA VAL A 42 7.12 -1.32 -17.32
C VAL A 42 7.62 -1.18 -15.87
N THR A 43 8.94 -1.16 -15.66
CA THR A 43 9.57 -0.98 -14.35
C THR A 43 9.33 0.44 -13.81
N GLU A 44 9.40 1.45 -14.67
CA GLU A 44 9.10 2.85 -14.31
C GLU A 44 7.62 3.00 -13.95
N ALA A 45 6.72 2.37 -14.72
CA ALA A 45 5.29 2.38 -14.46
C ALA A 45 4.91 1.71 -13.13
N ASP A 46 5.51 0.56 -12.81
CA ASP A 46 5.34 -0.16 -11.54
C ASP A 46 5.90 0.65 -10.36
N TYR A 47 7.04 1.32 -10.55
CA TYR A 47 7.64 2.17 -9.54
C TYR A 47 6.75 3.38 -9.20
N GLU A 48 6.20 4.05 -10.22
CA GLU A 48 5.25 5.16 -10.02
C GLU A 48 3.94 4.71 -9.38
N ALA A 49 3.45 3.50 -9.72
CA ALA A 49 2.30 2.92 -9.05
C ALA A 49 2.56 2.68 -7.55
N LEU A 50 3.71 2.13 -7.20
CA LEU A 50 4.11 1.92 -5.80
C LEU A 50 4.30 3.24 -5.04
N LYS A 51 4.81 4.29 -5.68
CA LYS A 51 4.89 5.63 -5.07
C LYS A 51 3.50 6.18 -4.74
N ARG A 52 2.55 6.07 -5.67
CA ARG A 52 1.17 6.49 -5.45
C ARG A 52 0.52 5.72 -4.30
N GLU A 53 0.73 4.39 -4.25
CA GLU A 53 0.25 3.57 -3.14
C GLU A 53 0.87 4.01 -1.80
N PHE A 54 2.18 4.21 -1.76
CA PHE A 54 2.87 4.68 -0.56
C PHE A 54 2.31 6.02 -0.06
N PHE A 55 2.15 6.99 -0.96
CA PHE A 55 1.60 8.30 -0.61
C PHE A 55 0.17 8.21 -0.08
N ARG A 56 -0.69 7.40 -0.71
CA ARG A 56 -2.05 7.13 -0.21
C ARG A 56 -2.02 6.52 1.20
N LEU A 57 -1.12 5.57 1.44
CA LEU A 57 -0.98 4.95 2.77
C LEU A 57 -0.50 5.95 3.83
N VAL A 58 0.42 6.86 3.48
CA VAL A 58 0.86 7.95 4.37
C VAL A 58 -0.33 8.83 4.76
N GLN A 59 -1.12 9.29 3.77
CA GLN A 59 -2.28 10.14 4.01
C GLN A 59 -3.32 9.46 4.90
N GLU A 60 -3.59 8.16 4.67
CA GLU A 60 -4.55 7.42 5.47
C GLU A 60 -4.06 7.18 6.90
N CYS A 61 -2.77 6.89 7.10
CA CYS A 61 -2.17 6.82 8.43
C CYS A 61 -2.32 8.15 9.17
N ASP A 62 -2.03 9.26 8.50
CA ASP A 62 -2.14 10.60 9.08
C ASP A 62 -3.59 10.94 9.45
N ARG A 63 -4.56 10.55 8.60
CA ARG A 63 -5.99 10.72 8.87
C ARG A 63 -6.41 9.97 10.14
N LEU A 64 -6.08 8.69 10.26
CA LEU A 64 -6.42 7.89 11.45
C LEU A 64 -5.72 8.42 12.71
N ARG A 65 -4.46 8.84 12.59
CA ARG A 65 -3.72 9.46 13.69
C ARG A 65 -4.43 10.70 14.23
N LYS A 66 -4.87 11.60 13.35
CA LYS A 66 -5.62 12.82 13.73
C LYS A 66 -6.96 12.49 14.41
N VAL A 67 -7.69 11.49 13.92
CA VAL A 67 -8.96 11.06 14.55
C VAL A 67 -8.71 10.55 15.98
N LEU A 68 -7.74 9.65 16.17
CA LEU A 68 -7.41 9.10 17.48
C LEU A 68 -6.81 10.15 18.44
N GLU A 69 -6.13 11.17 17.92
CA GLU A 69 -5.67 12.32 18.70
C GLU A 69 -6.84 13.17 19.18
N LYS A 70 -7.79 13.48 18.28
CA LYS A 70 -9.01 14.22 18.62
C LYS A 70 -9.83 13.51 19.69
N HIS A 71 -9.89 12.18 19.65
CA HIS A 71 -10.57 11.36 20.66
C HIS A 71 -9.76 11.22 21.96
N GLY A 72 -8.49 11.63 21.97
CA GLY A 72 -7.60 11.52 23.14
C GLY A 72 -7.17 10.09 23.47
N SER A 73 -7.43 9.12 22.59
CA SER A 73 -7.16 7.69 22.81
C SER A 73 -5.79 7.26 22.29
N ARG A 74 -5.23 7.94 21.27
CA ARG A 74 -3.96 7.57 20.62
C ARG A 74 -2.83 7.27 21.60
N ARG A 75 -2.55 8.20 22.52
CA ARG A 75 -1.43 8.06 23.48
C ARG A 75 -1.64 6.91 24.46
N LYS A 76 -2.88 6.67 24.89
CA LYS A 76 -3.22 5.59 25.82
C LYS A 76 -3.10 4.23 25.14
N LEU A 77 -3.60 4.11 23.91
CA LEU A 77 -3.48 2.89 23.09
C LEU A 77 -2.02 2.58 22.75
N LEU A 78 -1.20 3.59 22.46
CA LEU A 78 0.25 3.39 22.27
C LEU A 78 0.92 2.84 23.54
N LYS A 79 0.63 3.43 24.71
CA LYS A 79 1.18 2.92 26.00
C LYS A 79 0.75 1.48 26.27
N LEU A 80 -0.52 1.15 26.02
CA LEU A 80 -1.04 -0.20 26.15
C LEU A 80 -0.30 -1.17 25.22
N THR A 81 -0.09 -0.78 23.96
CA THR A 81 0.62 -1.58 22.96
C THR A 81 2.06 -1.86 23.38
N VAL A 82 2.79 -0.83 23.84
CA VAL A 82 4.17 -1.00 24.35
C VAL A 82 4.21 -1.93 25.56
N LYS A 83 3.23 -1.82 26.47
CA LYS A 83 3.12 -2.71 27.63
C LYS A 83 2.88 -4.16 27.19
N ILE A 84 1.93 -4.41 26.29
CA ILE A 84 1.65 -5.73 25.73
C ILE A 84 2.90 -6.32 25.07
N MET A 85 3.57 -5.53 24.22
CA MET A 85 4.79 -5.96 23.53
C MET A 85 5.90 -6.34 24.52
N ARG A 86 6.08 -5.56 25.60
CA ARG A 86 7.05 -5.88 26.65
C ARG A 86 6.71 -7.20 27.36
N GLU A 87 5.45 -7.41 27.72
CA GLU A 87 5.00 -8.64 28.38
C GLU A 87 5.13 -9.87 27.48
N MET A 88 4.96 -9.69 26.16
CA MET A 88 5.18 -10.74 25.16
C MET A 88 6.66 -10.96 24.81
N GLY A 89 7.58 -10.14 25.34
CA GLY A 89 9.01 -10.22 25.00
C GLY A 89 9.33 -9.86 23.55
N VAL A 90 8.53 -9.00 22.91
CA VAL A 90 8.69 -8.62 21.50
C VAL A 90 9.11 -7.17 21.34
N GLU A 91 10.14 -6.93 20.53
CA GLU A 91 10.62 -5.57 20.27
C GLU A 91 9.90 -4.90 19.09
N LYS A 92 9.41 -5.70 18.13
CA LYS A 92 8.80 -5.23 16.89
C LYS A 92 7.44 -5.89 16.68
N ILE A 93 6.43 -5.06 16.39
CA ILE A 93 5.05 -5.52 16.25
C ILE A 93 4.78 -6.32 14.97
N GLY A 94 5.55 -6.12 13.90
CA GLY A 94 5.18 -6.56 12.55
C GLY A 94 4.92 -8.06 12.38
N GLY A 95 5.64 -8.91 13.13
CA GLY A 95 5.48 -10.37 13.11
C GLY A 95 4.41 -10.91 14.06
N VAL A 96 3.92 -10.08 14.99
CA VAL A 96 3.00 -10.46 16.08
C VAL A 96 1.79 -9.53 16.16
N LEU A 97 1.50 -8.83 15.06
CA LEU A 97 0.46 -7.80 15.03
C LEU A 97 -0.92 -8.40 15.35
N LYS A 98 -1.18 -9.64 14.94
CA LYS A 98 -2.45 -10.31 15.19
C LYS A 98 -2.67 -10.55 16.69
N GLU A 99 -1.65 -11.06 17.37
CA GLU A 99 -1.62 -11.35 18.80
C GLU A 99 -1.72 -10.06 19.61
N VAL A 100 -0.93 -9.04 19.24
CA VAL A 100 -0.97 -7.73 19.89
C VAL A 100 -2.33 -7.06 19.70
N SER A 101 -2.93 -7.12 18.51
CA SER A 101 -4.27 -6.58 18.25
C SER A 101 -5.35 -7.26 19.08
N ALA A 102 -5.30 -8.59 19.23
CA ALA A 102 -6.19 -9.33 20.11
C ALA A 102 -6.05 -8.87 21.57
N GLU A 103 -4.82 -8.71 22.07
CA GLU A 103 -4.58 -8.22 23.43
C GLU A 103 -5.01 -6.77 23.63
N ILE A 104 -4.86 -5.90 22.63
CA ILE A 104 -5.40 -4.53 22.66
C ILE A 104 -6.92 -4.57 22.83
N LEU A 105 -7.64 -5.35 22.02
CA LEU A 105 -9.10 -5.46 22.11
C LEU A 105 -9.57 -6.02 23.45
N ARG A 106 -8.84 -6.96 24.05
CA ARG A 106 -9.18 -7.55 25.35
C ARG A 106 -8.97 -6.58 26.50
N ARG A 107 -7.88 -5.80 26.47
CA ARG A 107 -7.43 -5.01 27.62
C ARG A 107 -7.86 -3.56 27.57
N TRP A 108 -8.20 -3.05 26.39
CA TRP A 108 -8.61 -1.67 26.23
C TRP A 108 -9.94 -1.40 26.92
N GLN A 109 -9.95 -0.40 27.81
CA GLN A 109 -11.12 -0.01 28.60
C GLN A 109 -11.85 1.22 28.03
N GLY A 110 -11.39 1.76 26.90
CA GLY A 110 -12.02 2.91 26.23
C GLY A 110 -13.01 2.47 25.15
N SER A 111 -13.31 3.39 24.22
CA SER A 111 -14.17 3.08 23.06
C SER A 111 -13.59 1.92 22.24
N ARG A 112 -14.42 0.92 21.91
CA ARG A 112 -14.02 -0.16 21.00
C ARG A 112 -13.69 0.37 19.61
N ASP A 113 -14.42 1.37 19.13
CA ASP A 113 -14.18 1.96 17.82
C ASP A 113 -12.77 2.55 17.74
N ASP A 114 -12.31 3.20 18.81
CA ASP A 114 -10.95 3.72 18.91
C ASP A 114 -9.90 2.60 18.87
N ALA A 115 -10.16 1.46 19.51
CA ALA A 115 -9.27 0.30 19.43
C ALA A 115 -9.22 -0.25 18.01
N HIS A 116 -10.36 -0.40 17.32
CA HIS A 116 -10.42 -0.84 15.93
C HIS A 116 -9.71 0.13 14.97
N LEU A 117 -9.92 1.43 15.14
CA LEU A 117 -9.23 2.47 14.37
C LEU A 117 -7.71 2.42 14.59
N TYR A 118 -7.27 2.21 15.83
CA TYR A 118 -5.86 2.10 16.16
C TYR A 118 -5.23 0.82 15.60
N ILE A 119 -5.93 -0.31 15.65
CA ILE A 119 -5.47 -1.56 15.00
C ILE A 119 -5.34 -1.36 13.49
N SER A 120 -6.34 -0.74 12.85
CA SER A 120 -6.29 -0.39 11.43
C SER A 120 -5.08 0.51 11.11
N LEU A 121 -4.75 1.46 11.99
CA LEU A 121 -3.55 2.28 11.86
C LEU A 121 -2.27 1.42 11.93
N LEU A 122 -2.17 0.46 12.84
CA LEU A 122 -0.99 -0.42 12.92
C LEU A 122 -0.82 -1.29 11.66
N GLU A 123 -1.91 -1.79 11.10
CA GLU A 123 -1.91 -2.55 9.85
C GLU A 123 -1.48 -1.69 8.66
N LEU A 124 -1.96 -0.46 8.58
CA LEU A 124 -1.55 0.49 7.54
C LEU A 124 -0.09 0.89 7.67
N GLU A 125 0.42 1.11 8.89
CA GLU A 125 1.83 1.40 9.14
C GLU A 125 2.72 0.20 8.72
N LYS A 126 2.28 -1.04 8.97
CA LYS A 126 2.96 -2.24 8.47
C LYS A 126 3.00 -2.29 6.94
N ARG A 127 1.84 -2.11 6.27
CA ARG A 127 1.76 -2.11 4.80
C ARG A 127 2.61 -1.00 4.19
N LYS A 128 2.57 0.20 4.79
CA LYS A 128 3.41 1.34 4.36
C LYS A 128 4.89 0.99 4.42
N ALA A 129 5.35 0.35 5.49
CA ALA A 129 6.74 -0.10 5.62
C ALA A 129 7.12 -1.17 4.58
N GLU A 130 6.20 -2.08 4.24
CA GLU A 130 6.39 -3.09 3.18
C GLU A 130 6.51 -2.45 1.80
N VAL A 131 5.64 -1.49 1.47
CA VAL A 131 5.71 -0.74 0.19
C VAL A 131 6.99 0.08 0.11
N LEU A 132 7.41 0.74 1.19
CA LEU A 132 8.67 1.49 1.23
C LEU A 132 9.87 0.58 0.94
N ARG A 133 9.94 -0.60 1.56
CA ARG A 133 11.00 -1.59 1.28
C ARG A 133 11.01 -2.03 -0.17
N ARG A 134 9.84 -2.14 -0.83
CA ARG A 134 9.75 -2.46 -2.26
C ARG A 134 10.30 -1.32 -3.12
N LEU A 135 9.92 -0.07 -2.81
CA LEU A 135 10.45 1.12 -3.47
C LEU A 135 11.98 1.22 -3.33
N GLU A 136 12.52 0.97 -2.14
CA GLU A 136 13.97 0.96 -1.88
C GLU A 136 14.69 -0.12 -2.70
N LYS A 137 14.13 -1.34 -2.78
CA LYS A 137 14.68 -2.43 -3.58
C LYS A 137 14.73 -2.08 -5.07
N MET A 138 13.67 -1.49 -5.61
CA MET A 138 13.66 -1.05 -7.01
C MET A 138 14.68 0.06 -7.29
N ARG A 139 14.90 0.96 -6.32
CA ARG A 139 15.90 2.02 -6.42
C ARG A 139 17.35 1.49 -6.38
N ILE A 140 17.61 0.45 -5.58
CA ILE A 140 18.95 -0.14 -5.41
C ILE A 140 19.29 -1.12 -6.54
N ASN A 141 18.31 -1.81 -7.12
CA ASN A 141 18.54 -2.80 -8.16
C ASN A 141 17.67 -2.60 -9.41
N PRO A 142 18.00 -1.62 -10.27
CA PRO A 142 17.26 -1.38 -11.51
C PRO A 142 17.34 -2.54 -12.52
N ARG A 143 18.38 -3.40 -12.42
CA ARG A 143 18.70 -4.43 -13.44
C ARG A 143 18.19 -5.84 -13.13
N ALA A 144 17.81 -6.17 -11.89
CA ALA A 144 17.30 -7.51 -11.57
C ALA A 144 15.88 -7.81 -12.11
N ASN A 145 15.14 -6.79 -12.54
CA ASN A 145 13.83 -6.97 -13.16
C ASN A 145 13.87 -6.98 -14.71
N GLY A 146 15.03 -6.71 -15.33
CA GLY A 146 15.20 -6.65 -16.79
C GLY A 146 15.86 -7.87 -17.43
N MET A 147 16.25 -8.89 -16.67
CA MET A 147 16.88 -10.10 -17.20
C MET A 147 15.91 -11.29 -17.17
N ASN A 148 14.92 -11.27 -18.06
CA ASN A 148 14.25 -12.51 -18.49
C ASN A 148 13.90 -12.53 -20.00
N SER A 149 14.47 -11.61 -20.78
CA SER A 149 14.50 -11.71 -22.23
C SER A 149 15.94 -11.59 -22.69
N LEU A 150 16.40 -12.55 -23.50
CA LEU A 150 17.74 -12.68 -24.09
C LEU A 150 18.72 -13.56 -23.30
N THR A 151 18.38 -14.85 -23.21
CA THR A 151 19.39 -15.90 -23.40
C THR A 151 18.80 -17.04 -24.21
N ARG A 152 19.09 -17.04 -25.52
CA ARG A 152 19.24 -18.17 -26.47
C ARG A 152 19.29 -17.54 -27.88
N GLN A 153 20.49 -17.21 -28.33
CA GLN A 153 21.29 -17.99 -29.30
C GLN A 153 20.70 -17.94 -30.72
N ILE A 154 21.34 -17.18 -31.61
CA ILE A 154 22.01 -17.72 -32.81
C ILE A 154 23.36 -16.98 -32.93
#